data_AF-A0A085NRR6-F1
#
_entry.id   AF-A0A085NRR6-F1
#
_cell.length_a   1.000
_cell.length_b   1.000
_cell.length_c   1.000
_cell.angle_alpha   90.00
_cell.angle_beta   90.00
_cell.angle_gamma   90.00
#
_symmetry.space_group_name_H-M   'P 1'
#
loop_
_entity.id
_entity.type
_entity.pdbx_description
1 polymer ?
#
loop_
_entity_poly.entity_id
_entity_poly.type
_entity_poly.pdbx_seq_one_letter_code
_entity_poly.pdbx_strand_id
1 'polypeptide(L)'
;MSKPRGGKKKFGHKGGPRHFTSFDELKAQQEEVEKARHRDDDDIAGRGQNQELRIHDFDKPRKVANAAESDSSSSESEESSEDEGTGKHKGVQHLIEIENPNRRVVKNKKVTDVNVHKGPAEMSRREREAVEKERARQHYLALHAEGKTEEARADLARLALIRKQREEAAKKRQQEQEAKEARKAKGQA
;
A
#
# COMPACT_ATOMS: atom_id res chain seq x y z
N MET A 1 58.79 27.27 34.96
CA MET A 1 58.53 26.36 33.82
C MET A 1 57.03 26.35 33.49
N SER A 2 56.61 26.93 32.37
CA SER A 2 55.21 26.89 31.90
C SER A 2 54.94 25.63 31.07
N LYS A 3 54.00 24.79 31.50
CA LYS A 3 53.55 23.63 30.72
C LYS A 3 52.74 24.12 29.49
N PRO A 4 52.99 23.62 28.26
CA PRO A 4 52.22 24.05 27.10
C PRO A 4 50.80 23.48 27.17
N ARG A 5 49.80 24.34 26.96
CA ARG A 5 48.39 23.96 26.89
C ARG A 5 48.17 23.09 25.65
N GLY A 6 47.64 21.90 25.85
CA GLY A 6 47.41 20.89 24.81
C GLY A 6 46.65 21.44 23.61
N GLY A 7 47.21 21.21 22.42
CA GLY A 7 46.59 21.58 21.15
C GLY A 7 45.24 20.88 20.98
N LYS A 8 44.20 21.65 20.64
CA LYS A 8 42.89 21.14 20.25
C LYS A 8 43.05 20.26 19.01
N LYS A 9 42.90 18.93 19.20
CA LYS A 9 42.85 17.96 18.09
C LYS A 9 41.65 18.31 17.20
N LYS A 10 41.92 18.70 15.94
CA LYS A 10 40.89 18.83 14.92
C LYS A 10 40.40 17.42 14.56
N PHE A 11 39.35 16.95 15.23
CA PHE A 11 38.64 15.74 14.81
C PHE A 11 38.04 16.02 13.43
N GLY A 12 38.55 15.34 12.40
CA GLY A 12 38.06 15.48 11.04
C GLY A 12 36.58 15.12 10.96
N HIS A 13 35.83 15.84 10.13
CA HIS A 13 34.44 15.55 9.76
C HIS A 13 34.38 14.27 8.93
N LYS A 14 34.68 13.12 9.54
CA LYS A 14 34.35 11.82 8.95
C LYS A 14 32.86 11.62 9.22
N GLY A 15 32.07 11.65 8.16
CA GLY A 15 30.62 11.50 8.22
C GLY A 15 30.23 10.34 9.14
N GLY A 16 29.21 10.58 9.95
CA GLY A 16 28.71 9.60 10.92
C GLY A 16 28.29 8.28 10.26
N PRO A 17 28.06 7.24 11.07
CA PRO A 17 27.65 5.94 10.56
C PRO A 17 26.44 6.08 9.63
N ARG A 18 26.53 5.46 8.45
CA ARG A 18 25.42 5.43 7.49
C ARG A 18 24.42 4.39 7.99
N HIS A 19 23.25 4.84 8.42
CA HIS A 19 22.14 3.96 8.74
C HIS A 19 21.48 3.52 7.43
N PHE A 20 21.48 2.22 7.19
CA PHE A 20 20.66 1.61 6.16
C PHE A 20 19.39 1.12 6.84
N THR A 21 18.24 1.48 6.31
CA THR A 21 16.95 0.93 6.74
C THR A 21 17.01 -0.58 6.60
N SER A 22 16.70 -1.30 7.67
CA SER A 22 16.73 -2.77 7.64
C SER A 22 15.59 -3.30 6.76
N PHE A 23 15.75 -4.51 6.23
CA PHE A 23 14.71 -5.13 5.39
C PHE A 23 13.37 -5.24 6.13
N ASP A 24 13.42 -5.56 7.43
CA ASP A 24 12.23 -5.63 8.28
C ASP A 24 11.58 -4.26 8.48
N GLU A 25 12.37 -3.20 8.57
CA GLU A 25 11.87 -1.82 8.72
C GLU A 25 11.23 -1.30 7.43
N LEU A 26 11.80 -1.65 6.27
CA LEU A 26 11.18 -1.35 4.97
C LEU A 26 9.87 -2.11 4.80
N LYS A 27 9.81 -3.37 5.23
CA LYS A 27 8.59 -4.17 5.20
C LYS A 27 7.52 -3.59 6.13
N ALA A 28 7.90 -3.17 7.34
CA ALA A 28 6.99 -2.52 8.28
C ALA A 28 6.45 -1.19 7.72
N GLN A 29 7.29 -0.38 7.07
CA GLN A 29 6.83 0.85 6.40
C GLN A 29 5.85 0.57 5.26
N GLN A 30 6.10 -0.46 4.45
CA GLN A 30 5.19 -0.85 3.38
C GLN A 30 3.85 -1.33 3.93
N GLU A 31 3.87 -2.18 4.97
CA GLU A 31 2.67 -2.67 5.64
C GLU A 31 1.88 -1.52 6.30
N GLU A 32 2.56 -0.55 6.90
CA GLU A 32 1.92 0.64 7.48
C GLU A 32 1.24 1.50 6.41
N VAL A 33 1.89 1.70 5.26
CA VAL A 33 1.31 2.44 4.12
C VAL A 33 0.10 1.69 3.53
N GLU A 34 0.18 0.36 3.40
CA GLU A 34 -0.95 -0.46 2.94
C GLU A 34 -2.12 -0.43 3.93
N LYS A 35 -1.83 -0.52 5.24
CA LYS A 35 -2.83 -0.43 6.30
C LYS A 35 -3.48 0.95 6.38
N ALA A 36 -2.72 2.02 6.12
CA ALA A 36 -3.27 3.37 6.02
C ALA A 36 -4.20 3.51 4.81
N ARG A 37 -3.82 2.99 3.64
CA ARG A 37 -4.66 2.99 2.44
C ARG A 37 -5.95 2.19 2.62
N HIS A 38 -5.88 1.04 3.28
CA HIS A 38 -7.07 0.25 3.58
C HIS A 38 -8.03 1.00 4.52
N ARG A 39 -7.50 1.72 5.52
CA ARG A 39 -8.32 2.57 6.39
C ARG A 39 -8.99 3.72 5.62
N ASP A 40 -8.27 4.37 4.71
CA ASP A 40 -8.83 5.42 3.85
C ASP A 40 -9.94 4.89 2.93
N ASP A 41 -9.80 3.67 2.39
CA ASP A 41 -10.85 3.02 1.59
C ASP A 41 -12.10 2.67 2.43
N ASP A 42 -11.93 2.26 3.69
CA ASP A 42 -13.04 2.00 4.62
C ASP A 42 -13.78 3.30 5.02
N ASP A 43 -13.06 4.40 5.22
CA ASP A 43 -13.63 5.73 5.50
C ASP A 43 -14.40 6.32 4.29
N ILE A 44 -13.91 6.08 3.06
CA ILE A 44 -14.62 6.46 1.83
C ILE A 44 -15.88 5.60 1.64
N ALA A 45 -15.82 4.31 1.96
CA ALA A 45 -16.98 3.41 1.91
C ALA A 45 -18.05 3.74 2.98
N GLY A 46 -17.65 4.24 4.16
CA GLY A 46 -18.55 4.69 5.22
C GLY A 46 -19.23 6.04 4.96
N ARG A 47 -18.58 6.94 4.21
CA ARG A 47 -19.10 8.28 3.90
C ARG A 47 -19.97 8.33 2.63
N GLY A 48 -19.94 7.28 1.81
CA GLY A 48 -20.61 7.21 0.50
C GLY A 48 -22.13 7.02 0.50
N GLN A 49 -22.80 6.98 1.66
CA GLN A 49 -24.26 6.79 1.73
C GLN A 49 -25.07 8.07 2.01
N ASN A 50 -24.45 9.24 2.19
CA ASN A 50 -25.24 10.42 2.62
C ASN A 50 -24.66 11.79 2.23
N GLN A 51 -24.40 12.04 0.93
CA GLN A 51 -24.31 13.41 0.41
C GLN A 51 -24.38 13.45 -1.13
N GLU A 52 -25.60 13.49 -1.64
CA GLU A 52 -25.88 14.24 -2.87
C GLU A 52 -25.68 15.75 -2.60
N LEU A 53 -25.11 16.43 -3.60
CA LEU A 53 -25.22 17.88 -3.88
C LEU A 53 -24.69 18.87 -2.83
N ARG A 54 -23.40 19.24 -2.93
CA ARG A 54 -22.94 20.63 -2.72
C ARG A 54 -21.86 21.00 -3.74
N ILE A 55 -22.33 21.47 -4.90
CA ILE A 55 -21.55 22.29 -5.82
C ILE A 55 -21.51 23.70 -5.20
N HIS A 56 -20.32 24.32 -5.21
CA HIS A 56 -19.98 25.70 -4.81
C HIS A 56 -19.79 25.98 -3.31
N ASP A 57 -18.52 26.13 -2.91
CA ASP A 57 -18.07 27.38 -2.29
C ASP A 57 -16.55 27.57 -2.50
N PHE A 58 -16.25 28.66 -3.20
CA PHE A 58 -14.94 29.23 -3.48
C PHE A 58 -14.37 29.91 -2.21
N ASP A 59 -13.04 29.98 -2.11
CA ASP A 59 -12.25 30.86 -1.22
C ASP A 59 -12.32 30.71 0.31
N LYS A 60 -11.39 29.91 0.87
CA LYS A 60 -10.78 30.23 2.18
C LYS A 60 -9.41 29.55 2.38
N PRO A 61 -8.28 30.29 2.46
CA PRO A 61 -6.99 29.68 2.81
C PRO A 61 -6.93 29.40 4.31
N ARG A 62 -6.88 28.12 4.71
CA ARG A 62 -6.68 27.73 6.12
C ARG A 62 -5.18 27.64 6.45
N LYS A 63 -4.83 28.48 7.42
CA LYS A 63 -3.54 28.74 8.04
C LYS A 63 -2.97 27.49 8.71
N VAL A 64 -1.71 27.17 8.42
CA VAL A 64 -0.90 26.15 9.12
C VAL A 64 -0.49 26.65 10.51
N ALA A 65 -0.73 25.84 11.53
CA ALA A 65 -0.13 26.01 12.86
C ALA A 65 0.19 24.64 13.44
N ASN A 66 1.49 24.36 13.58
CA ASN A 66 2.04 23.29 14.39
C ASN A 66 1.84 23.63 15.87
N ALA A 67 1.38 22.68 16.67
CA ALA A 67 1.67 22.60 18.10
C ALA A 67 1.58 21.13 18.51
N ALA A 68 2.72 20.60 18.93
CA ALA A 68 2.82 19.36 19.69
C ALA A 68 2.13 19.55 21.04
N GLU A 69 1.42 18.53 21.53
CA GLU A 69 1.69 17.97 22.85
C GLU A 69 0.98 16.61 23.01
N SER A 70 1.71 15.73 23.66
CA SER A 70 1.34 14.40 24.13
C SER A 70 0.33 14.47 25.27
N ASP A 71 -0.71 13.62 25.23
CA ASP A 71 -1.26 13.07 26.46
C ASP A 71 -1.75 11.62 26.28
N SER A 72 -1.46 10.86 27.32
CA SER A 72 -1.63 9.43 27.48
C SER A 72 -3.10 9.08 27.73
N SER A 73 -3.66 8.18 26.92
CA SER A 73 -4.79 7.37 27.37
C SER A 73 -4.61 5.94 26.91
N SER A 74 -4.03 5.16 27.81
CA SER A 74 -4.25 3.72 27.94
C SER A 74 -5.75 3.47 27.91
N SER A 75 -6.22 2.86 26.81
CA SER A 75 -7.54 2.27 26.73
C SER A 75 -7.32 0.78 26.56
N GLU A 76 -7.20 0.11 27.70
CA GLU A 76 -7.44 -1.31 27.87
C GLU A 76 -8.87 -1.60 27.38
N SER A 77 -9.01 -1.91 26.09
CA SER A 77 -10.24 -2.49 25.57
C SER A 77 -10.14 -3.99 25.77
N GLU A 78 -10.71 -4.43 26.89
CA GLU A 78 -11.17 -5.79 27.11
C GLU A 78 -12.11 -6.17 25.95
N GLU A 79 -11.56 -6.79 24.92
CA GLU A 79 -12.34 -7.50 23.91
C GLU A 79 -12.92 -8.75 24.59
N SER A 80 -14.06 -8.56 25.27
CA SER A 80 -14.97 -9.64 25.65
C SER A 80 -15.52 -10.24 24.36
N SER A 81 -14.73 -11.13 23.76
CA SER A 81 -15.18 -12.04 22.72
C SER A 81 -16.17 -13.00 23.39
N GLU A 82 -17.46 -12.66 23.28
CA GLU A 82 -18.57 -13.49 23.75
C GLU A 82 -18.62 -14.75 22.87
N ASP A 83 -17.82 -15.75 23.27
CA ASP A 83 -17.93 -17.14 22.87
C ASP A 83 -19.31 -17.66 23.31
N GLU A 84 -20.34 -17.40 22.51
CA GLU A 84 -21.65 -18.05 22.62
C GLU A 84 -21.55 -19.47 22.04
N GLY A 85 -20.61 -20.21 22.61
CA GLY A 85 -20.29 -21.60 22.30
C GLY A 85 -20.19 -22.46 23.55
N THR A 86 -20.32 -21.92 24.77
CA THR A 86 -20.67 -22.62 26.03
C THR A 86 -20.79 -21.63 27.21
N GLY A 87 -21.28 -20.41 26.96
CA GLY A 87 -21.57 -19.46 28.03
C GLY A 87 -22.58 -20.06 29.01
N LYS A 88 -22.23 -20.16 30.30
CA LYS A 88 -23.17 -20.53 31.36
C LYS A 88 -24.29 -19.50 31.34
N HIS A 89 -25.44 -19.81 30.73
CA HIS A 89 -26.46 -18.78 30.58
C HIS A 89 -26.95 -18.37 31.98
N LYS A 90 -27.27 -17.09 32.16
CA LYS A 90 -27.51 -16.54 33.49
C LYS A 90 -28.94 -16.91 33.91
N GLY A 91 -29.07 -17.70 34.97
CA GLY A 91 -30.37 -18.05 35.57
C GLY A 91 -31.26 -18.92 34.67
N VAL A 92 -32.55 -18.59 34.63
CA VAL A 92 -33.63 -19.41 33.99
C VAL A 92 -33.71 -19.23 32.47
N GLN A 93 -32.84 -18.40 31.87
CA GLN A 93 -32.86 -18.07 30.44
C GLN A 93 -32.84 -19.30 29.51
N HIS A 94 -32.20 -20.39 29.95
CA HIS A 94 -32.16 -21.65 29.19
C HIS A 94 -33.48 -22.42 29.17
N LEU A 95 -34.35 -22.23 30.17
CA LEU A 95 -35.63 -22.93 30.28
C LEU A 95 -36.73 -22.25 29.44
N ILE A 96 -36.52 -20.99 29.05
CA ILE A 96 -37.48 -20.24 28.27
C ILE A 96 -37.24 -20.51 26.79
N GLU A 97 -38.22 -21.14 26.14
CA GLU A 97 -38.22 -21.37 24.70
C GLU A 97 -38.39 -20.04 23.97
N ILE A 98 -37.36 -19.61 23.24
CA ILE A 98 -37.41 -18.34 22.47
C ILE A 98 -38.00 -18.63 21.08
N GLU A 99 -39.31 -18.38 20.93
CA GLU A 99 -40.06 -18.48 19.67
C GLU A 99 -39.94 -17.20 18.81
N ASN A 100 -38.74 -16.63 18.70
CA ASN A 100 -38.55 -15.46 17.84
C ASN A 100 -38.39 -15.92 16.38
N PRO A 101 -39.31 -15.59 15.45
CA PRO A 101 -39.27 -16.05 14.05
C PRO A 101 -38.05 -15.52 13.27
N ASN A 102 -37.44 -14.43 13.71
CA ASN A 102 -36.21 -13.88 13.12
C ASN A 102 -34.94 -14.43 13.78
N ARG A 103 -35.05 -15.26 14.82
CA ARG A 103 -33.90 -15.83 15.51
C ARG A 103 -33.28 -16.93 14.67
N ARG A 104 -32.03 -16.70 14.26
CA ARG A 104 -31.22 -17.69 13.55
C ARG A 104 -30.75 -18.76 14.54
N VAL A 105 -31.35 -19.94 14.49
CA VAL A 105 -30.92 -21.10 15.29
C VAL A 105 -29.75 -21.77 14.57
N VAL A 106 -28.53 -21.63 15.12
CA VAL A 106 -27.35 -22.34 14.61
C VAL A 106 -27.41 -23.79 15.08
N LYS A 107 -27.84 -24.69 14.20
CA LYS A 107 -27.77 -26.14 14.44
C LYS A 107 -26.46 -26.67 13.90
N ASN A 108 -25.62 -27.22 14.78
CA ASN A 108 -24.37 -27.87 14.39
C ASN A 108 -24.72 -29.15 13.59
N LYS A 109 -24.48 -29.13 12.28
CA LYS A 109 -24.67 -30.30 11.41
C LYS A 109 -23.42 -31.17 11.46
N LYS A 110 -23.62 -32.49 11.47
CA LYS A 110 -22.53 -33.46 11.41
C LYS A 110 -21.90 -33.41 10.02
N VAL A 111 -20.58 -33.54 9.95
CA VAL A 111 -19.80 -33.49 8.70
C VAL A 111 -20.31 -34.50 7.67
N THR A 112 -20.87 -35.63 8.12
CA THR A 112 -21.45 -36.69 7.27
C THR A 112 -22.71 -36.27 6.52
N ASP A 113 -23.45 -35.27 7.00
CA ASP A 113 -24.72 -34.80 6.41
C ASP A 113 -24.51 -33.61 5.45
N VAL A 114 -23.26 -33.15 5.32
CA VAL A 114 -22.89 -32.10 4.36
C VAL A 114 -22.75 -32.76 2.99
N ASN A 115 -23.82 -32.71 2.20
CA ASN A 115 -23.84 -33.27 0.85
C ASN A 115 -22.87 -32.52 -0.08
N VAL A 116 -21.65 -33.05 -0.26
CA VAL A 116 -20.59 -32.54 -1.14
C VAL A 116 -20.99 -32.59 -2.63
N HIS A 117 -22.05 -33.34 -2.98
CA HIS A 117 -22.58 -33.46 -4.33
C HIS A 117 -23.48 -32.29 -4.78
N LYS A 118 -23.77 -31.33 -3.91
CA LYS A 118 -24.35 -30.06 -4.36
C LYS A 118 -23.17 -29.27 -4.93
N GLY A 119 -23.12 -29.14 -6.27
CA GLY A 119 -22.06 -28.42 -7.00
C GLY A 119 -21.75 -27.05 -6.38
N PRO A 120 -20.59 -26.44 -6.72
CA PRO A 120 -20.03 -25.30 -5.99
C PRO A 120 -21.13 -24.33 -5.66
N ALA A 121 -21.33 -24.11 -4.34
CA ALA A 121 -22.41 -23.29 -3.83
C ALA A 121 -22.47 -22.04 -4.69
N GLU A 122 -23.60 -21.85 -5.36
CA GLU A 122 -23.83 -20.73 -6.25
C GLU A 122 -23.50 -19.46 -5.46
N MET A 123 -22.30 -18.91 -5.70
CA MET A 123 -21.75 -17.78 -4.96
C MET A 123 -22.86 -16.73 -4.86
N SER A 124 -23.07 -16.20 -3.66
CA SER A 124 -24.11 -15.19 -3.44
C SER A 124 -23.94 -14.07 -4.47
N ARG A 125 -25.02 -13.43 -4.92
CA ARG A 125 -24.94 -12.36 -5.94
C ARG A 125 -23.82 -11.35 -5.63
N ARG A 126 -23.68 -11.02 -4.35
CA ARG A 126 -22.63 -10.15 -3.81
C ARG A 126 -21.22 -10.70 -3.97
N GLU A 127 -21.04 -12.00 -3.81
CA GLU A 127 -19.74 -12.68 -3.96
C GLU A 127 -19.36 -12.83 -5.43
N ARG A 128 -20.32 -13.05 -6.33
CA ARG A 128 -20.07 -13.09 -7.79
C ARG A 128 -19.55 -11.74 -8.29
N GLU A 129 -20.21 -10.65 -7.90
CA GLU A 129 -19.79 -9.30 -8.29
C GLU A 129 -18.43 -8.93 -7.68
N ALA A 130 -18.15 -9.34 -6.43
CA ALA A 130 -16.84 -9.12 -5.81
C ALA A 130 -15.72 -9.86 -6.56
N VAL A 131 -15.93 -11.12 -6.93
CA VAL A 131 -14.95 -11.92 -7.68
C VAL A 131 -14.76 -11.37 -9.10
N GLU A 132 -15.83 -10.92 -9.76
CA GLU A 132 -15.73 -10.33 -11.09
C GLU A 132 -14.98 -8.99 -11.05
N LYS A 133 -15.25 -8.14 -10.06
CA LYS A 133 -14.52 -6.89 -9.84
C LYS A 133 -13.03 -7.15 -9.60
N GLU A 134 -12.69 -8.18 -8.83
CA GLU A 134 -11.31 -8.56 -8.60
C GLU A 134 -10.65 -9.08 -9.88
N ARG A 135 -11.32 -9.95 -10.64
CA ARG A 135 -10.84 -10.44 -11.93
C ARG A 135 -10.63 -9.31 -12.94
N ALA A 136 -11.53 -8.33 -13.00
CA ALA A 136 -11.40 -7.17 -13.87
C ALA A 136 -10.18 -6.31 -13.51
N ARG A 137 -9.95 -6.10 -12.21
CA ARG A 137 -8.74 -5.40 -11.71
C ARG A 137 -7.47 -6.15 -12.06
N GLN A 138 -7.43 -7.46 -11.80
CA GLN A 138 -6.28 -8.31 -12.15
C GLN A 138 -6.02 -8.30 -13.65
N HIS A 139 -7.06 -8.37 -14.47
CA HIS A 139 -6.95 -8.29 -15.93
C HIS A 139 -6.42 -6.94 -16.39
N TYR A 140 -6.90 -5.83 -15.81
CA TYR A 140 -6.35 -4.50 -16.09
C TYR A 140 -4.86 -4.41 -15.76
N LEU A 141 -4.48 -4.87 -14.56
CA LEU A 141 -3.07 -4.89 -14.13
C LEU A 141 -2.21 -5.76 -15.04
N ALA A 142 -2.72 -6.92 -15.47
CA ALA A 142 -2.03 -7.79 -16.43
C ALA A 142 -1.83 -7.07 -17.78
N LEU A 143 -2.88 -6.47 -18.35
CA LEU A 143 -2.77 -5.70 -19.60
C LEU A 143 -1.84 -4.49 -19.48
N HIS A 144 -1.80 -3.85 -18.31
CA HIS A 144 -0.91 -2.72 -18.04
C HIS A 144 0.55 -3.20 -17.99
N ALA A 145 0.81 -4.29 -17.27
CA ALA A 145 2.13 -4.92 -17.19
C ALA A 145 2.61 -5.42 -18.57
N GLU A 146 1.71 -5.96 -19.40
CA GLU A 146 2.00 -6.34 -20.78
C GLU A 146 2.23 -5.14 -21.71
N GLY A 147 1.99 -3.91 -21.26
CA GLY A 147 2.14 -2.72 -22.09
C GLY A 147 1.01 -2.52 -23.10
N LYS A 148 -0.15 -3.15 -22.90
CA LYS A 148 -1.29 -3.07 -23.82
C LYS A 148 -2.24 -1.91 -23.52
N THR A 149 -2.27 -1.42 -22.29
CA THR A 149 -3.02 -0.20 -21.93
C THR A 149 -2.40 1.03 -22.59
N GLU A 150 -3.20 2.05 -22.90
CA GLU A 150 -2.74 3.28 -23.55
C GLU A 150 -1.64 3.99 -22.74
N GLU A 151 -1.78 4.01 -21.42
CA GLU A 151 -0.79 4.55 -20.47
C GLU A 151 0.56 3.83 -20.62
N ALA A 152 0.57 2.51 -20.49
CA ALA A 152 1.80 1.73 -20.61
C ALA A 152 2.41 1.82 -22.01
N ARG A 153 1.59 1.90 -23.08
CA ARG A 153 2.08 2.14 -24.45
C ARG A 153 2.77 3.49 -24.56
N ALA A 154 2.19 4.55 -23.99
CA ALA A 154 2.78 5.88 -23.99
C ALA A 154 4.11 5.91 -23.23
N ASP A 155 4.19 5.25 -22.07
CA ASP A 155 5.42 5.13 -21.30
C ASP A 155 6.50 4.34 -22.04
N LEU A 156 6.14 3.22 -22.67
CA LEU A 156 7.07 2.46 -23.51
C LEU A 156 7.56 3.28 -24.71
N ALA A 157 6.67 4.05 -25.36
CA ALA A 157 7.03 4.93 -26.46
C ALA A 157 7.99 6.04 -25.99
N ARG A 158 7.74 6.64 -24.82
CA ARG A 158 8.63 7.63 -24.20
C ARG A 158 10.00 7.03 -23.91
N LEU A 159 10.05 5.83 -23.33
CA LEU A 159 11.31 5.13 -23.06
C LEU A 159 12.06 4.79 -24.36
N ALA A 160 11.35 4.38 -25.41
CA ALA A 160 11.95 4.11 -26.72
C ALA A 160 12.58 5.36 -27.35
N LEU A 161 11.94 6.53 -27.23
CA LEU A 161 12.52 7.80 -27.68
C LEU A 161 13.82 8.13 -26.92
N ILE A 162 13.83 7.97 -25.61
CA ILE A 162 15.03 8.21 -24.79
C ILE A 162 16.16 7.24 -25.18
N ARG A 163 15.84 5.96 -25.40
CA ARG A 163 16.83 4.97 -25.87
C ARG A 163 17.43 5.37 -27.22
N LYS A 164 16.60 5.76 -28.19
CA LYS A 164 17.06 6.26 -29.51
C LYS A 164 17.96 7.48 -29.37
N GLN A 165 17.58 8.47 -28.57
CA GLN A 165 18.42 9.66 -28.33
C GLN A 165 19.77 9.30 -27.68
N ARG A 166 19.79 8.36 -26.75
CA ARG A 166 21.03 7.88 -26.13
C ARG A 166 21.92 7.15 -27.11
N GLU A 167 21.35 6.26 -27.92
CA GLU A 167 22.08 5.53 -28.96
C GLU A 167 22.65 6.47 -30.02
N GLU A 168 21.87 7.44 -30.50
CA GLU A 168 22.32 8.46 -31.45
C GLU A 168 23.42 9.33 -30.85
N ALA A 169 23.31 9.75 -29.58
CA ALA A 169 24.35 10.50 -28.91
C ALA A 169 25.63 9.67 -28.72
N ALA A 170 25.52 8.38 -28.41
CA ALA A 170 26.65 7.48 -28.29
C ALA A 170 27.35 7.28 -29.66
N LYS A 171 26.58 7.06 -30.73
CA LYS A 171 27.10 6.97 -32.10
C LYS A 171 27.79 8.26 -32.53
N LYS A 172 27.19 9.43 -32.27
CA LYS A 172 27.81 10.74 -32.56
C LYS A 172 29.13 10.92 -31.79
N ARG A 173 29.19 10.53 -30.51
CA ARG A 173 30.43 10.58 -29.72
C ARG A 173 31.51 9.64 -30.27
N GLN A 174 31.15 8.43 -30.66
CA GLN A 174 32.09 7.48 -31.27
C GLN A 174 32.64 8.01 -32.59
N GLN A 175 31.79 8.51 -33.49
CA GLN A 175 32.22 9.12 -34.76
C GLN A 175 33.13 10.34 -34.54
N GLU A 176 32.82 11.19 -33.55
CA GLU A 176 33.68 12.34 -33.23
C GLU A 176 35.04 11.90 -32.65
N GLN A 177 35.07 10.84 -31.84
CA GLN A 177 36.30 10.28 -31.30
C GLN A 177 37.17 9.69 -32.42
N GLU A 178 36.60 8.86 -33.30
CA GLU A 178 37.30 8.29 -34.46
C GLU A 178 37.85 9.39 -35.39
N ALA A 179 37.06 10.45 -35.65
CA ALA A 179 37.51 11.59 -36.45
C ALA A 179 38.65 12.37 -35.78
N LYS A 180 38.61 12.53 -34.44
CA LYS A 180 39.70 13.16 -33.68
C LYS A 180 40.96 12.31 -33.68
N GLU A 181 40.84 10.99 -33.56
CA GLU A 181 41.97 10.06 -33.63
C GLU A 181 42.59 10.05 -35.03
N ALA A 182 41.78 9.99 -36.09
CA ALA A 182 42.26 10.08 -37.46
C ALA A 182 42.96 11.42 -37.74
N ARG A 183 42.45 12.55 -37.20
CA ARG A 183 43.13 13.85 -37.30
C ARG A 183 44.45 13.89 -36.53
N LYS A 184 44.51 13.30 -35.33
CA LYS A 184 45.75 13.19 -34.55
C LYS A 184 46.79 12.32 -35.27
N ALA A 185 46.38 11.19 -35.83
CA ALA A 185 47.26 10.31 -36.60
C ALA A 185 47.82 10.99 -37.86
N LYS A 186 46.99 11.77 -38.58
CA LYS A 186 47.44 12.56 -39.75
C LYS A 186 48.32 13.76 -39.40
N GLY A 187 48.23 14.28 -38.18
CA GLY A 187 49.10 15.38 -37.71
C GLY A 187 50.41 14.91 -37.09
N GLN A 188 50.58 13.60 -36.88
CA GLN A 188 51.80 12.99 -36.34
C GLN A 188 52.64 12.23 -37.40
N ALA A 189 52.15 12.16 -38.64
CA ALA A 189 52.88 11.68 -39.81
C ALA A 189 53.37 12.86 -40.64
#